data_AF-A0A8T4TBP7-F1
#
_entry.id   AF-A0A8T4TBP7-F1
#
_cell.length_a   1.000
_cell.length_b   1.000
_cell.length_c   1.000
_cell.angle_alpha   90.00
_cell.angle_beta   90.00
_cell.angle_gamma   90.00
#
_symmetry.space_group_name_H-M   'P 1'
#
loop_
_entity.id
_entity.type
_entity.pdbx_description
1 polymer ?
#
loop_
_entity_poly.entity_id
_entity_poly.type
_entity_poly.pdbx_seq_one_letter_code
_entity_poly.pdbx_strand_id
1 'polypeptide(L)'
;DLNNDNLKEVVIMDYASNLIVANHNGQILPNWPKLLDLPQGYEYNIPDVAPAIADIDGDGSNEIIIYSLGFSPECCNPGDSMTRVWVLNYDGTNVPGWPKDLYGFDSVLMSNIAVADLNNDNQLEIISRSYSGKLYVWNPDGTNSDLLILSFRMSLMKLV
;
A
#
# COMPACT_ATOMS: atom_id res chain seq x y z
N ASP A 1 -13.56 -11.67 1.63
CA ASP A 1 -13.32 -13.09 1.86
C ASP A 1 -11.83 -13.23 1.76
N LEU A 2 -11.18 -12.89 2.86
CA LEU A 2 -9.73 -12.80 2.97
C LEU A 2 -9.11 -14.20 3.11
N ASN A 3 -9.85 -15.15 3.65
CA ASN A 3 -9.41 -16.52 3.96
C ASN A 3 -10.14 -17.61 3.14
N ASN A 4 -10.92 -17.20 2.14
CA ASN A 4 -11.65 -18.07 1.22
C ASN A 4 -12.65 -19.02 1.91
N ASP A 5 -13.30 -18.57 2.99
CA ASP A 5 -14.28 -19.36 3.75
C ASP A 5 -15.74 -19.10 3.33
N ASN A 6 -15.96 -18.32 2.27
CA ASN A 6 -17.23 -17.81 1.76
C ASN A 6 -17.98 -16.86 2.70
N LEU A 7 -17.36 -16.44 3.79
CA LEU A 7 -17.84 -15.36 4.65
C LEU A 7 -16.99 -14.10 4.36
N LYS A 8 -17.49 -12.96 4.83
CA LYS A 8 -16.81 -11.67 4.58
C LYS A 8 -16.25 -11.13 5.87
N GLU A 9 -14.98 -10.75 5.80
CA GLU A 9 -14.26 -10.05 6.86
C GLU A 9 -14.35 -8.55 6.61
N VAL A 10 -14.21 -7.79 7.69
CA VAL A 10 -14.14 -6.34 7.67
C VAL A 10 -12.74 -5.92 8.08
N VAL A 11 -12.13 -5.06 7.27
CA VAL A 11 -10.82 -4.44 7.54
C VAL A 11 -11.06 -3.00 8.00
N ILE A 12 -10.50 -2.65 9.15
CA ILE A 12 -10.66 -1.34 9.79
C ILE A 12 -9.28 -0.80 10.13
N MET A 13 -9.04 0.47 9.84
CA MET A 13 -7.87 1.19 10.32
C MET A 13 -8.30 2.20 11.37
N ASP A 14 -7.61 2.20 12.52
CA ASP A 14 -7.83 3.19 13.58
C ASP A 14 -6.86 4.37 13.50
N TYR A 15 -7.12 5.41 14.31
CA TYR A 15 -6.27 6.61 14.39
C TYR A 15 -4.90 6.36 15.02
N ALA A 16 -4.66 5.18 15.60
CA ALA A 16 -3.41 4.78 16.22
C ALA A 16 -2.56 3.90 15.27
N SER A 17 -2.87 3.87 13.97
CA SER A 17 -2.18 3.04 12.95
C SER A 17 -2.38 1.55 13.11
N ASN A 18 -3.37 1.11 13.89
CA ASN A 18 -3.70 -0.29 13.94
C ASN A 18 -4.63 -0.64 12.79
N LEU A 19 -4.24 -1.67 12.06
CA LEU A 19 -5.12 -2.39 11.17
C LEU A 19 -5.79 -3.50 11.98
N ILE A 20 -7.11 -3.63 11.83
CA ILE A 20 -7.95 -4.60 12.51
C ILE A 20 -8.69 -5.39 11.44
N VAL A 21 -8.70 -6.71 11.58
CA VAL A 21 -9.52 -7.59 10.75
C VAL A 21 -10.50 -8.32 11.66
N ALA A 22 -11.78 -8.23 11.33
CA ALA A 22 -12.85 -8.91 12.05
C ALA A 22 -13.68 -9.77 11.11
N ASN A 23 -14.14 -10.93 11.57
CA ASN A 23 -15.02 -11.79 10.80
C ASN A 23 -16.44 -11.21 10.67
N HIS A 24 -17.30 -11.89 9.91
CA HIS A 24 -18.71 -11.49 9.69
C HIS A 24 -19.56 -11.33 10.98
N ASN A 25 -19.11 -11.89 12.11
CA ASN A 25 -19.76 -11.74 13.42
C ASN A 25 -19.15 -10.62 14.28
N GLY A 26 -18.19 -9.86 13.74
CA GLY A 26 -17.48 -8.79 14.44
C GLY A 26 -16.39 -9.28 15.40
N GLN A 27 -16.02 -10.56 15.36
CA GLN A 27 -14.91 -11.08 16.17
C GLN A 27 -13.58 -10.77 15.48
N ILE A 28 -12.64 -10.17 16.22
CA ILE A 28 -11.29 -9.88 15.72
C ILE A 28 -10.56 -11.20 15.45
N LEU A 29 -9.93 -11.32 14.28
CA LEU A 29 -9.17 -12.49 13.89
C LEU A 29 -7.85 -12.60 14.69
N PRO A 30 -7.26 -13.81 14.82
CA PRO A 30 -5.95 -13.98 15.44
C PRO A 30 -4.88 -13.08 14.80
N ASN A 31 -3.92 -12.63 15.61
CA ASN A 31 -2.82 -11.70 15.23
C ASN A 31 -3.27 -10.27 14.88
N TRP A 32 -4.55 -9.94 15.03
CA TRP A 32 -5.07 -8.59 14.92
C TRP A 32 -5.50 -8.06 16.31
N PRO A 33 -5.38 -6.75 16.60
CA PRO A 33 -4.86 -5.68 15.76
C PRO A 33 -3.37 -5.81 15.41
N LYS A 34 -2.99 -5.35 14.22
CA LYS A 34 -1.59 -5.23 13.80
C LYS A 34 -1.23 -3.75 13.67
N LEU A 35 -0.17 -3.34 14.35
CA LEU A 35 0.39 -2.00 14.20
C LEU A 35 1.15 -1.91 12.86
N LEU A 36 0.77 -0.95 12.02
CA LEU A 36 1.50 -0.62 10.80
C LEU A 36 2.65 0.33 11.13
N ASP A 37 3.76 -0.24 11.59
CA ASP A 37 4.93 0.50 12.05
C ASP A 37 5.71 1.22 10.94
N LEU A 38 6.57 2.15 11.34
CA LEU A 38 7.45 2.87 10.44
C LEU A 38 8.91 2.68 10.91
N PRO A 39 9.91 2.79 10.01
CA PRO A 39 11.31 2.82 10.43
C PRO A 39 11.55 3.90 11.48
N GLN A 40 12.53 3.65 12.36
CA GLN A 40 12.94 4.62 13.37
C GLN A 40 13.26 5.98 12.74
N GLY A 41 12.76 7.05 13.34
CA GLY A 41 12.95 8.42 12.87
C GLY A 41 11.82 8.93 11.97
N TYR A 42 10.82 8.11 11.65
CA TYR A 42 9.58 8.55 11.01
C TYR A 42 8.41 8.40 11.98
N GLU A 43 7.67 9.48 12.14
CA GLU A 43 6.46 9.53 12.95
C GLU A 43 5.28 9.88 12.03
N TYR A 44 4.06 9.77 12.56
CA TYR A 44 2.80 10.04 11.86
C TYR A 44 2.36 8.91 10.92
N ASN A 45 1.09 8.53 10.97
CA ASN A 45 0.43 7.72 9.96
C ASN A 45 -0.90 8.41 9.69
N ILE A 46 -1.15 8.81 8.45
CA ILE A 46 -2.37 9.54 8.09
C ILE A 46 -3.37 8.51 7.54
N PRO A 47 -4.45 8.17 8.28
CA PRO A 47 -5.35 7.07 7.92
C PRO A 47 -6.42 7.48 6.91
N ASP A 48 -6.05 8.18 5.83
CA ASP A 48 -7.00 8.63 4.79
C ASP A 48 -6.95 7.77 3.52
N VAL A 49 -6.58 6.49 3.65
CA VAL A 49 -6.61 5.54 2.53
C VAL A 49 -7.45 4.31 2.82
N ALA A 50 -8.29 3.96 1.84
CA ALA A 50 -8.99 2.70 1.84
C ALA A 50 -8.03 1.57 1.44
N PRO A 51 -7.98 0.44 2.17
CA PRO A 51 -7.20 -0.70 1.74
C PRO A 51 -7.76 -1.26 0.43
N ALA A 52 -6.88 -1.73 -0.45
CA ALA A 52 -7.27 -2.61 -1.55
C ALA A 52 -7.24 -4.06 -1.06
N ILE A 53 -8.14 -4.89 -1.57
CA ILE A 53 -8.25 -6.30 -1.23
C ILE A 53 -8.19 -7.12 -2.52
N ALA A 54 -7.18 -7.97 -2.66
CA ALA A 54 -7.01 -8.85 -3.82
C ALA A 54 -6.00 -9.97 -3.53
N ASP A 55 -6.13 -11.07 -4.28
CA ASP A 55 -5.15 -12.16 -4.38
C ASP A 55 -3.93 -11.69 -5.17
N ILE A 56 -2.90 -11.26 -4.46
CA ILE A 56 -1.66 -10.73 -5.02
C ILE A 56 -0.68 -11.85 -5.29
N ASP A 57 -0.53 -12.80 -4.36
CA ASP A 57 0.46 -13.88 -4.48
C ASP A 57 -0.04 -15.14 -5.22
N GLY A 58 -1.33 -15.17 -5.59
CA GLY A 58 -1.94 -16.19 -6.43
C GLY A 58 -2.30 -17.47 -5.66
N ASP A 59 -2.40 -17.41 -4.33
CA ASP A 59 -2.72 -18.56 -3.49
C ASP A 59 -4.24 -18.84 -3.36
N GLY A 60 -5.07 -17.93 -3.88
CA GLY A 60 -6.54 -18.01 -3.86
C GLY A 60 -7.20 -17.39 -2.63
N SER A 61 -6.42 -16.91 -1.66
CA SER A 61 -6.84 -16.01 -0.58
C SER A 61 -6.71 -14.56 -1.04
N ASN A 62 -7.28 -13.60 -0.31
CA ASN A 62 -7.05 -12.20 -0.63
C ASN A 62 -6.19 -11.54 0.43
N GLU A 63 -5.28 -10.68 -0.02
CA GLU A 63 -4.40 -9.90 0.82
C GLU A 63 -4.97 -8.49 1.03
N ILE A 64 -4.46 -7.85 2.07
CA ILE A 64 -4.74 -6.46 2.41
C ILE A 64 -3.57 -5.62 1.91
N ILE A 65 -3.84 -4.72 0.96
CA ILE A 65 -2.85 -3.79 0.43
C ILE A 65 -3.15 -2.38 0.95
N ILE A 66 -2.17 -1.80 1.64
CA ILE A 66 -2.32 -0.51 2.31
C ILE A 66 -0.95 0.17 2.43
N TYR A 67 -0.92 1.46 2.76
CA TYR A 67 0.34 2.13 3.06
C TYR A 67 0.25 3.02 4.29
N SER A 68 1.39 3.19 4.95
CA SER A 68 1.62 4.14 6.04
C SER A 68 2.51 5.26 5.53
N LEU A 69 2.09 6.51 5.74
CA LEU A 69 2.87 7.70 5.37
C LEU A 69 3.53 8.29 6.61
N GLY A 70 4.86 8.34 6.64
CA GLY A 70 5.65 8.88 7.73
C GLY A 70 6.42 10.15 7.36
N PHE A 71 6.59 11.03 8.35
CA PHE A 71 7.41 12.24 8.25
C PHE A 71 8.43 12.27 9.39
N SER A 72 9.65 12.73 9.12
CA SER A 72 10.63 12.97 10.17
C SER A 72 10.14 14.05 11.14
N PRO A 73 10.30 13.88 12.46
CA PRO A 73 9.94 14.89 13.46
C PRO A 73 10.82 16.16 13.38
N GLU A 74 11.98 16.08 12.70
CA GLU A 74 12.82 17.25 12.41
C GLU A 74 12.28 18.14 11.27
N CYS A 75 11.05 17.85 10.82
CA CYS A 75 10.16 18.62 9.94
C CYS A 75 10.80 19.87 9.33
N CYS A 76 11.22 19.79 8.07
CA CYS A 76 11.00 20.83 7.05
C CYS A 76 11.63 20.52 5.69
N ASN A 77 12.42 19.45 5.50
CA ASN A 77 12.90 19.11 4.16
C ASN A 77 11.91 18.16 3.46
N PRO A 78 11.53 18.45 2.20
CA PRO A 78 10.71 17.53 1.40
C PRO A 78 11.35 16.15 1.14
N GLY A 79 12.63 15.97 1.53
CA GLY A 79 13.34 14.70 1.51
C GLY A 79 13.06 13.79 2.71
N ASP A 80 12.36 14.28 3.73
CA ASP A 80 12.20 13.60 5.02
C ASP A 80 10.84 12.89 5.15
N SER A 81 10.17 12.64 4.03
CA SER A 81 8.96 11.82 3.95
C SER A 81 9.30 10.40 3.51
N MET A 82 8.58 9.44 4.07
CA MET A 82 8.62 8.05 3.62
C MET A 82 7.22 7.48 3.53
N THR A 83 7.04 6.51 2.64
CA THR A 83 5.83 5.69 2.62
C THR A 83 6.24 4.24 2.72
N ARG A 84 5.64 3.51 3.65
CA ARG A 84 5.73 2.05 3.72
C ARG A 84 4.48 1.44 3.14
N VAL A 85 4.61 0.69 2.06
CA VAL A 85 3.53 -0.07 1.44
C VAL A 85 3.54 -1.50 1.98
N TRP A 86 2.39 -1.97 2.41
CA TRP A 86 2.16 -3.26 3.02
C TRP A 86 1.30 -4.12 2.09
N VAL A 87 1.65 -5.40 1.99
CA VAL A 87 0.77 -6.46 1.48
C VAL A 87 0.75 -7.55 2.54
N LEU A 88 -0.42 -7.77 3.11
CA LEU A 88 -0.62 -8.60 4.29
C LEU A 88 -1.59 -9.72 4.02
N ASN A 89 -1.22 -10.93 4.43
CA ASN A 89 -2.13 -12.06 4.47
C ASN A 89 -3.21 -11.85 5.54
N TYR A 90 -4.31 -12.59 5.44
CA TYR A 90 -5.42 -12.52 6.40
C TYR A 90 -4.99 -12.84 7.85
N ASP A 91 -3.90 -13.58 8.03
CA ASP A 91 -3.34 -13.95 9.34
C ASP A 91 -2.35 -12.91 9.90
N GLY A 92 -2.15 -11.80 9.18
CA GLY A 92 -1.26 -10.71 9.55
C GLY A 92 0.21 -10.93 9.17
N THR A 93 0.57 -12.03 8.52
CA THR A 93 1.92 -12.20 7.95
C THR A 93 2.09 -11.34 6.69
N ASN A 94 3.34 -11.03 6.32
CA ASN A 94 3.61 -10.27 5.10
C ASN A 94 3.72 -11.23 3.91
N VAL A 95 3.21 -10.83 2.75
CA VAL A 95 3.55 -11.48 1.48
C VAL A 95 5.06 -11.36 1.24
N PRO A 96 5.74 -12.40 0.72
CA PRO A 96 7.15 -12.33 0.37
C PRO A 96 7.48 -11.12 -0.52
N GLY A 97 8.53 -10.38 -0.15
CA GLY A 97 8.92 -9.14 -0.85
C GLY A 97 8.31 -7.86 -0.27
N TRP A 98 7.38 -7.97 0.68
CA TRP A 98 6.74 -6.85 1.37
C TRP A 98 7.10 -6.82 2.87
N PRO A 99 7.05 -5.64 3.53
CA PRO A 99 6.66 -4.34 3.01
C PRO A 99 7.75 -3.68 2.12
N LYS A 100 7.35 -2.62 1.42
CA LYS A 100 8.25 -1.78 0.62
C LYS A 100 8.31 -0.36 1.14
N ASP A 101 9.52 0.16 1.30
CA ASP A 101 9.75 1.53 1.75
C ASP A 101 10.14 2.43 0.57
N LEU A 102 9.45 3.56 0.47
CA LEU A 102 9.77 4.66 -0.42
C LEU A 102 10.28 5.83 0.41
N TYR A 103 11.30 6.54 -0.08
CA TYR A 103 11.91 7.67 0.62
C TYR A 103 12.00 8.92 -0.27
N GLY A 104 12.01 10.08 0.36
CA GLY A 104 12.18 11.37 -0.29
C GLY A 104 10.89 11.94 -0.87
N PHE A 105 11.02 13.02 -1.66
CA PHE A 105 9.89 13.81 -2.15
C PHE A 105 8.84 13.01 -2.94
N ASP A 106 9.29 12.02 -3.71
CA ASP A 106 8.42 11.17 -4.52
C ASP A 106 7.81 10.00 -3.73
N SER A 107 8.07 9.88 -2.42
CA SER A 107 7.56 8.77 -1.60
C SER A 107 6.11 8.97 -1.17
N VAL A 108 5.65 10.21 -1.06
CA VAL A 108 4.30 10.54 -0.55
C VAL A 108 3.26 10.02 -1.53
N LEU A 109 2.55 8.95 -1.18
CA LEU A 109 1.41 8.45 -1.97
C LEU A 109 0.17 9.29 -1.65
N MET A 110 -0.66 9.56 -2.66
CA MET A 110 -1.87 10.40 -2.54
C MET A 110 -3.14 9.76 -3.09
N SER A 111 -3.06 8.55 -3.63
CA SER A 111 -4.20 7.83 -4.16
C SER A 111 -4.47 6.58 -3.34
N ASN A 112 -5.72 6.10 -3.39
CA ASN A 112 -5.99 4.70 -3.07
C ASN A 112 -5.12 3.81 -3.98
N ILE A 113 -4.85 2.61 -3.49
CA ILE A 113 -4.12 1.59 -4.23
C ILE A 113 -5.08 0.96 -5.24
N ALA A 114 -4.61 0.78 -6.47
CA ALA A 114 -5.30 -0.02 -7.48
C ALA A 114 -4.51 -1.31 -7.75
N VAL A 115 -5.22 -2.35 -8.16
CA VAL A 115 -4.65 -3.64 -8.53
C VAL A 115 -5.21 -4.05 -9.88
N ALA A 116 -4.35 -4.49 -10.78
CA ALA A 116 -4.74 -4.94 -12.11
C ALA A 116 -3.61 -5.76 -12.73
N ASP A 117 -3.96 -6.76 -13.54
CA ASP A 117 -3.03 -7.37 -14.48
C ASP A 117 -2.87 -6.42 -15.68
N LEU A 118 -1.74 -5.72 -15.73
CA LEU A 118 -1.41 -4.73 -16.75
C LEU A 118 -0.62 -5.34 -17.91
N ASN A 119 -0.04 -6.53 -17.71
CA ASN A 119 0.92 -7.14 -18.63
C ASN A 119 0.39 -8.44 -19.30
N ASN A 120 -0.77 -8.94 -18.84
CA ASN A 120 -1.43 -10.20 -19.21
C ASN A 120 -0.66 -11.47 -18.84
N ASP A 121 0.05 -11.48 -17.71
CA ASP A 121 0.69 -12.69 -17.15
C ASP A 121 -0.19 -13.41 -16.12
N ASN A 122 -1.41 -12.92 -15.89
CA ASN A 122 -2.36 -13.36 -14.86
C ASN A 122 -1.89 -13.10 -13.42
N GLN A 123 -0.93 -12.21 -13.22
CA GLN A 123 -0.56 -11.69 -11.91
C GLN A 123 -1.02 -10.24 -11.77
N LEU A 124 -1.48 -9.86 -10.58
CA LEU A 124 -1.93 -8.50 -10.34
C LEU A 124 -0.75 -7.60 -9.97
N GLU A 125 -0.54 -6.51 -10.71
CA GLU A 125 0.33 -5.44 -10.27
C GLU A 125 -0.35 -4.49 -9.29
N ILE A 126 0.43 -4.00 -8.33
CA ILE A 126 0.01 -2.98 -7.35
C ILE A 126 0.40 -1.59 -7.86
N ILE A 127 -0.57 -0.68 -7.92
CA ILE A 127 -0.43 0.61 -8.58
C ILE A 127 -0.79 1.73 -7.59
N SER A 128 0.08 2.73 -7.48
CA SER A 128 -0.22 3.94 -6.71
C SER A 128 0.48 5.18 -7.26
N ARG A 129 -0.11 6.35 -7.03
CA ARG A 129 0.42 7.64 -7.50
C ARG A 129 0.94 8.47 -6.33
N SER A 130 2.11 9.06 -6.52
CA SER A 130 2.68 10.03 -5.58
C SER A 130 2.08 11.43 -5.71
N TYR A 131 2.28 12.24 -4.66
CA TYR A 131 2.02 13.67 -4.63
C TYR A 131 2.65 14.39 -5.83
N SER A 132 3.89 14.04 -6.18
CA SER A 132 4.64 14.64 -7.30
C SER A 132 4.14 14.21 -8.69
N GLY A 133 3.15 13.31 -8.77
CA GLY A 133 2.61 12.80 -10.01
C GLY A 133 3.38 11.62 -10.60
N LYS A 134 4.36 11.06 -9.88
CA LYS A 134 5.01 9.81 -10.26
C LYS A 134 4.05 8.65 -10.01
N LEU A 135 3.91 7.76 -10.99
CA LEU A 135 3.20 6.51 -10.82
C LEU A 135 4.20 5.44 -10.41
N TYR A 136 3.82 4.62 -9.43
CA TYR A 136 4.52 3.43 -9.02
C TYR A 136 3.69 2.22 -9.43
N VAL A 137 4.38 1.21 -9.95
CA VAL A 137 3.80 -0.08 -10.31
C VAL A 137 4.76 -1.14 -9.79
N TRP A 138 4.24 -2.05 -8.98
CA TRP A 138 4.99 -3.16 -8.39
C TRP A 138 4.39 -4.49 -8.82
N ASN A 139 5.27 -5.45 -9.08
CA ASN A 139 4.88 -6.84 -9.26
C ASN A 139 4.49 -7.45 -7.89
N PRO A 140 3.79 -8.60 -7.86
CA PRO A 140 3.42 -9.27 -6.63
C PRO A 140 4.57 -9.53 -5.65
N ASP A 141 5.75 -9.87 -6.17
CA ASP A 141 6.97 -10.15 -5.39
C ASP A 141 7.65 -8.89 -4.83
N GLY A 142 7.00 -7.74 -4.99
CA GLY A 142 7.49 -6.44 -4.57
C GLY A 142 8.53 -5.83 -5.51
N THR A 143 8.96 -6.47 -6.61
CA THR A 143 9.87 -5.83 -7.57
C THR A 143 9.16 -4.69 -8.32
N ASN A 144 9.94 -3.75 -8.88
CA ASN A 144 9.33 -2.70 -9.72
C ASN A 144 8.90 -3.35 -11.04
N SER A 145 7.71 -3.01 -11.53
CA SER A 145 7.27 -3.46 -12.84
C SER A 145 8.07 -2.75 -13.95
N ASP A 146 8.49 -3.51 -14.96
CA ASP A 146 9.22 -3.00 -16.13
C ASP A 146 8.30 -2.31 -17.15
N LEU A 147 7.00 -2.21 -16.85
CA LEU A 147 6.05 -1.48 -17.68
C LEU A 147 6.50 -0.03 -17.86
N LEU A 148 6.54 0.42 -19.12
CA LEU A 148 6.84 1.81 -19.47
C LEU A 148 5.72 2.72 -18.94
N ILE A 149 5.91 3.21 -17.72
CA ILE A 149 5.07 4.24 -17.15
C ILE A 149 5.32 5.52 -17.95
N LEU A 150 4.32 5.94 -18.74
CA LEU A 150 4.29 7.26 -19.36
C LEU A 150 4.40 8.31 -18.26
N SER A 151 5.60 8.81 -17.99
CA SER A 151 5.74 9.98 -17.14
C SER A 151 5.04 11.13 -17.86
N PHE A 152 3.87 11.56 -17.37
CA PHE A 152 3.29 12.84 -17.77
C PHE A 152 4.20 13.94 -17.23
N ARG A 153 5.31 14.21 -17.93
CA ARG A 153 5.99 15.48 -17.75
C ARG A 153 5.05 16.54 -18.30
N MET A 154 4.47 17.36 -17.41
CA MET A 154 4.02 18.69 -17.78
C MET A 154 5.25 19.47 -18.30
N SER A 155 5.56 19.28 -19.57
CA SER A 155 6.40 20.22 -20.30
C SER A 155 5.58 21.50 -20.40
N LEU A 156 6.09 22.58 -19.81
CA LEU A 156 5.59 23.93 -20.03
C LEU A 156 5.47 24.13 -21.55
N MET A 157 4.24 24.13 -22.05
CA MET A 157 3.93 24.71 -23.34
C MET A 157 4.17 26.21 -23.17
N LYS A 158 5.36 26.67 -23.55
CA LYS A 158 5.54 28.08 -23.91
C LYS A 158 4.65 28.31 -25.12
N LEU A 159 3.50 28.94 -24.88
CA LEU A 159 2.76 29.61 -25.93
C LEU A 159 3.67 30.72 -26.46
N VAL A 160 4.00 30.62 -27.75
CA VAL A 160 4.60 31.70 -28.55
C VAL A 160 3.52 32.71 -28.87
#